data_AF-A0AAD5L248-F1
#
_entry.id   AF-A0AAD5L248-F1
#
_cell.length_a   1.000
_cell.length_b   1.000
_cell.length_c   1.000
_cell.angle_alpha   90.00
_cell.angle_beta   90.00
_cell.angle_gamma   90.00
#
_symmetry.space_group_name_H-M   'P 1'
#
loop_
_entity.id
_entity.type
_entity.pdbx_description
1 polymer ?
#
loop_
_entity_poly.entity_id
_entity_poly.type
_entity_poly.pdbx_seq_one_letter_code
_entity_poly.pdbx_strand_id
1 'polypeptide(L)'
;MAKLLRNAISARNEVCDVDLKFVTKNWKRHVFDWISLCRCVGNARAAFRVRVIYNLLTRGKYKHVVRSHAFRLNTGNYNQHTAFGLSLILYGCLTKHIAPALRTFLIDTKRRPLSTTYDVFKNLKYLIAEQEVNIDYLATGGNARNDSALLKLCMKARHMTCHGFNSRIFDQWHNYLQGWIELMDIIDANEASAEMQQILDQLVYCKLHGAKIRSASILYWLTNSPNPTPNL
;
A
#
# COMPACT_ATOMS: atom_id res chain seq x y z
N MET A 1 -16.79 -6.63 25.12
CA MET A 1 -16.24 -7.14 23.84
C MET A 1 -16.69 -6.32 22.62
N ALA A 2 -17.98 -6.10 22.37
CA ALA A 2 -18.47 -5.42 21.15
C ALA A 2 -17.89 -4.01 20.89
N LYS A 3 -17.76 -3.17 21.93
CA LYS A 3 -17.13 -1.83 21.81
C LYS A 3 -15.65 -1.91 21.40
N LEU A 4 -14.90 -2.85 21.98
CA LEU A 4 -13.48 -3.07 21.68
C LEU A 4 -13.28 -3.51 20.23
N LEU A 5 -14.14 -4.42 19.75
CA LEU A 5 -14.12 -4.88 18.36
C LEU A 5 -14.39 -3.73 17.38
N ARG A 6 -15.41 -2.90 17.66
CA ARG A 6 -15.70 -1.71 16.83
C ARG A 6 -14.53 -0.74 16.77
N ASN A 7 -13.88 -0.45 17.90
CA ASN A 7 -12.71 0.42 17.91
C ASN A 7 -11.54 -0.18 17.10
N ALA A 8 -11.28 -1.47 17.26
CA ALA A 8 -10.22 -2.15 16.52
C ALA A 8 -10.46 -2.16 15.00
N ILE A 9 -11.73 -2.29 14.57
CA ILE A 9 -12.13 -2.16 13.17
C ILE A 9 -11.95 -0.73 12.67
N SER A 10 -12.38 0.28 13.44
CA SER A 10 -12.17 1.70 13.09
C SER A 10 -10.69 2.01 12.91
N ALA A 11 -9.86 1.62 13.89
CA ALA A 11 -8.41 1.77 13.84
C ALA A 11 -7.80 1.14 12.59
N ARG A 12 -8.25 -0.08 12.25
CA ARG A 12 -7.79 -0.77 11.04
C ARG A 12 -8.22 -0.02 9.78
N ASN A 13 -9.47 0.46 9.70
CA ASN A 13 -9.95 1.20 8.55
C ASN A 13 -9.18 2.51 8.38
N GLU A 14 -8.94 3.27 9.45
CA GLU A 14 -8.12 4.49 9.41
C GLU A 14 -6.71 4.24 8.86
N VAL A 15 -6.07 3.12 9.23
CA VAL A 15 -4.78 2.70 8.65
C VAL A 15 -4.92 2.27 7.20
N CYS A 16 -5.91 1.43 6.88
CA CYS A 16 -6.11 0.90 5.54
C CYS A 16 -6.39 2.01 4.53
N ASP A 17 -7.23 2.97 4.92
CA ASP A 17 -7.63 4.13 4.11
C ASP A 17 -6.52 5.17 4.02
N VAL A 18 -5.36 4.96 4.67
CA VAL A 18 -4.23 5.88 4.70
C VAL A 18 -4.67 7.26 5.22
N ASP A 19 -5.58 7.28 6.20
CA ASP A 19 -6.03 8.52 6.84
C ASP A 19 -4.99 8.98 7.87
N LEU A 20 -3.89 9.55 7.35
CA LEU A 20 -2.72 9.93 8.14
C LEU A 20 -3.07 10.89 9.29
N LYS A 21 -4.08 11.75 9.11
CA LYS A 21 -4.54 12.69 10.15
C LYS A 21 -5.08 11.94 11.37
N PHE A 22 -5.96 10.97 11.14
CA PHE A 22 -6.54 10.19 12.22
C PHE A 22 -5.55 9.18 12.80
N VAL A 23 -4.75 8.53 11.96
CA VAL A 23 -3.68 7.62 12.39
C VAL A 23 -2.69 8.34 13.32
N THR A 24 -2.13 9.48 12.90
CA THR A 24 -1.16 10.24 13.72
C THR A 24 -1.75 10.72 15.04
N LYS A 25 -3.02 11.13 15.06
CA LYS A 25 -3.71 11.56 16.27
C LYS A 25 -4.00 10.41 17.24
N ASN A 26 -4.39 9.25 16.72
CA ASN A 26 -5.01 8.18 17.52
C ASN A 26 -4.17 6.90 17.67
N TRP A 27 -3.00 6.80 17.02
CA TRP A 27 -2.24 5.53 16.94
C TRP A 27 -2.00 4.85 18.28
N LYS A 28 -1.74 5.60 19.37
CA LYS A 28 -1.52 5.02 20.70
C LYS A 28 -2.74 4.22 21.15
N ARG A 29 -3.93 4.83 21.05
CA ARG A 29 -5.20 4.21 21.42
C ARG A 29 -5.48 2.98 20.54
N HIS A 30 -5.27 3.11 19.23
CA HIS A 30 -5.46 2.03 18.27
C HIS A 30 -4.64 0.79 18.60
N VAL A 31 -3.34 0.99 18.85
CA VAL A 31 -2.44 -0.11 19.18
C VAL A 31 -2.81 -0.72 20.54
N PHE A 32 -3.25 0.08 21.53
CA PHE A 32 -3.77 -0.45 22.80
C PHE A 32 -5.05 -1.29 22.61
N ASP A 33 -6.00 -0.82 21.81
CA ASP A 33 -7.24 -1.54 21.51
C ASP A 33 -6.93 -2.88 20.83
N TRP A 34 -5.93 -2.94 19.93
CA TRP A 34 -5.46 -4.21 19.35
C TRP A 34 -4.80 -5.15 20.36
N ILE A 35 -4.00 -4.65 21.30
CA ILE A 35 -3.41 -5.48 22.37
C ILE A 35 -4.50 -6.08 23.25
N SER A 36 -5.48 -5.26 23.63
CA SER A 36 -6.63 -5.70 24.42
C SER A 36 -7.44 -6.73 23.67
N LEU A 37 -7.71 -6.52 22.38
CA LEU A 37 -8.43 -7.48 21.54
C LEU A 37 -7.70 -8.82 21.47
N CYS A 38 -6.38 -8.80 21.23
CA CYS A 38 -5.56 -10.02 21.18
C CYS A 38 -5.63 -10.81 22.49
N ARG A 39 -5.64 -10.12 23.64
CA ARG A 39 -5.79 -10.77 24.97
C ARG A 39 -7.19 -11.36 25.15
N CYS A 40 -8.24 -10.62 24.76
CA CYS A 40 -9.62 -11.09 24.87
C CYS A 40 -9.89 -12.35 24.04
N VAL A 41 -9.22 -12.53 22.90
CA VAL A 41 -9.33 -13.75 22.08
C VAL A 41 -8.34 -14.86 22.49
N GLY A 42 -7.70 -14.73 23.66
CA GLY A 42 -6.76 -15.73 24.18
C GLY A 42 -5.40 -15.77 23.48
N ASN A 43 -5.09 -14.84 22.57
CA ASN A 43 -3.85 -14.84 21.81
C ASN A 43 -2.77 -13.96 22.47
N ALA A 44 -2.22 -14.47 23.58
CA ALA A 44 -1.17 -13.80 24.35
C ALA A 44 0.08 -13.48 23.50
N ARG A 45 0.45 -14.36 22.57
CA ARG A 45 1.60 -14.17 21.67
C ARG A 45 1.40 -12.98 20.74
N ALA A 46 0.22 -12.85 20.13
CA ALA A 46 -0.12 -11.69 19.30
C ALA A 46 -0.14 -10.40 20.13
N ALA A 47 -0.75 -10.44 21.32
CA ALA A 47 -0.79 -9.29 22.22
C ALA A 47 0.61 -8.79 22.59
N PHE A 48 1.54 -9.71 22.89
CA PHE A 48 2.94 -9.39 23.14
C PHE A 48 3.61 -8.76 21.91
N ARG A 49 3.44 -9.33 20.71
CA ARG A 49 4.02 -8.79 19.47
C ARG A 49 3.54 -7.35 19.19
N VAL A 50 2.24 -7.08 19.33
CA VAL A 50 1.68 -5.74 19.17
C VAL A 50 2.20 -4.78 20.25
N ARG A 51 2.37 -5.25 21.50
CA ARG A 51 3.00 -4.46 22.57
C ARG A 51 4.45 -4.09 22.25
N VAL A 52 5.23 -4.98 21.63
CA VAL A 52 6.58 -4.63 21.18
C VAL A 52 6.54 -3.50 20.15
N ILE A 53 5.62 -3.56 19.18
CA ILE A 53 5.42 -2.49 18.19
C ILE A 53 5.07 -1.17 18.88
N TYR A 54 4.13 -1.18 19.83
CA TYR A 54 3.78 -0.01 20.64
C TYR A 54 5.00 0.64 21.30
N ASN A 55 5.84 -0.17 21.95
CA ASN A 55 7.03 0.30 22.65
C ASN A 55 8.07 0.89 21.68
N LEU A 56 8.23 0.30 20.50
CA LEU A 56 9.13 0.82 19.46
C LEU A 56 8.64 2.16 18.91
N LEU A 57 7.34 2.27 18.57
CA LEU A 57 6.73 3.52 18.11
C LEU A 57 6.86 4.64 19.15
N THR A 58 6.65 4.32 20.43
CA THR A 58 6.76 5.29 21.53
C THR A 58 8.19 5.83 21.70
N ARG A 59 9.21 5.02 21.35
CA ARG A 59 10.63 5.40 21.41
C ARG A 59 11.13 6.07 20.12
N GLY A 60 10.26 6.40 19.17
CA GLY A 60 10.66 6.94 17.87
C GLY A 60 11.43 5.93 16.99
N LYS A 61 11.42 4.64 17.34
CA LYS A 61 12.18 3.59 16.65
C LYS A 61 11.41 3.02 15.46
N TYR A 62 10.89 3.88 14.58
CA TYR A 62 10.01 3.52 13.47
C TYR A 62 10.63 2.50 12.50
N LYS A 63 11.92 2.65 12.19
CA LYS A 63 12.67 1.72 11.32
C LYS A 63 12.71 0.28 11.87
N HIS A 64 12.59 0.11 13.18
CA HIS A 64 12.59 -1.20 13.84
C HIS A 64 11.18 -1.82 13.97
N VAL A 65 10.13 -1.04 13.73
CA VAL A 65 8.73 -1.51 13.73
C VAL A 65 8.45 -2.37 12.50
N VAL A 66 9.08 -2.02 11.37
CA VAL A 66 9.13 -2.86 10.17
C VAL A 66 10.08 -4.02 10.45
N ARG A 67 9.62 -5.00 11.24
CA ARG A 67 10.31 -6.27 11.45
C ARG A 67 10.30 -7.03 10.14
N SER A 68 11.41 -6.93 9.47
CA SER A 68 11.58 -7.34 8.09
C SER A 68 11.78 -8.85 8.03
N HIS A 69 10.76 -9.53 7.52
CA HIS A 69 10.81 -10.96 7.24
C HIS A 69 11.35 -11.11 5.82
N ALA A 70 12.62 -11.48 5.69
CA ALA A 70 13.15 -11.83 4.37
C ALA A 70 12.35 -13.00 3.82
N PHE A 71 11.97 -12.93 2.55
CA PHE A 71 11.20 -13.97 1.89
C PHE A 71 11.83 -14.32 0.54
N ARG A 72 11.51 -15.52 0.04
CA ARG A 72 11.86 -15.93 -1.32
C ARG A 72 10.60 -15.83 -2.16
N LEU A 73 10.70 -15.16 -3.30
CA LEU A 73 9.63 -15.15 -4.29
C LEU A 73 9.87 -16.36 -5.20
N ASN A 74 8.98 -17.35 -5.15
CA ASN A 74 9.08 -18.57 -5.93
C ASN A 74 7.87 -18.72 -6.85
N THR A 75 8.02 -19.50 -7.92
CA THR A 75 6.96 -19.81 -8.91
C THR A 75 6.02 -20.94 -8.48
N GLY A 76 6.11 -21.37 -7.22
CA GLY A 76 5.40 -22.54 -6.70
C GLY A 76 4.07 -22.24 -5.99
N ASN A 77 3.60 -23.23 -5.23
CA ASN A 77 2.37 -23.16 -4.44
C ASN A 77 2.37 -21.98 -3.45
N TYR A 78 1.17 -21.57 -3.04
CA TYR A 78 0.95 -20.50 -2.08
C TYR A 78 1.91 -20.55 -0.88
N ASN A 79 2.59 -19.43 -0.64
CA ASN A 79 3.46 -19.26 0.52
C ASN A 79 3.04 -18.02 1.32
N GLN A 80 2.60 -18.24 2.56
CA GLN A 80 2.13 -17.18 3.46
C GLN A 80 3.18 -16.09 3.75
N HIS A 81 4.46 -16.46 3.83
CA HIS A 81 5.54 -15.50 4.07
C HIS A 81 5.79 -14.62 2.84
N THR A 82 5.80 -15.23 1.66
CA THR A 82 5.92 -14.52 0.38
C THR A 82 4.73 -13.60 0.15
N ALA A 83 3.50 -14.10 0.38
CA ALA A 83 2.28 -13.32 0.27
C ALA A 83 2.29 -12.11 1.19
N PHE A 84 2.70 -12.29 2.46
CA PHE A 84 2.84 -11.19 3.40
C PHE A 84 3.93 -10.19 2.96
N GLY A 85 5.08 -10.68 2.49
CA GLY A 85 6.16 -9.84 1.98
C GLY A 85 5.72 -8.98 0.80
N LEU A 86 5.04 -9.57 -0.18
CA LEU A 86 4.43 -8.86 -1.31
C LEU A 86 3.40 -7.82 -0.84
N SER A 87 2.56 -8.16 0.14
CA SER A 87 1.57 -7.21 0.67
C SER A 87 2.21 -5.96 1.28
N LEU A 88 3.35 -6.12 1.96
CA LEU A 88 4.10 -4.99 2.52
C LEU A 88 4.68 -4.11 1.41
N ILE A 89 5.19 -4.70 0.34
CA ILE A 89 5.77 -3.95 -0.79
C ILE A 89 4.67 -3.17 -1.51
N LEU A 90 3.52 -3.80 -1.80
CA LEU A 90 2.37 -3.14 -2.42
C LEU A 90 1.82 -2.02 -1.53
N TYR A 91 1.75 -2.23 -0.22
CA TYR A 91 1.34 -1.18 0.72
C TYR A 91 2.35 -0.01 0.74
N GLY A 92 3.64 -0.31 0.58
CA GLY A 92 4.69 0.65 0.31
C GLY A 92 4.43 1.51 -0.91
N CYS A 93 4.17 0.87 -2.04
CA CYS A 93 3.88 1.56 -3.30
C CYS A 93 2.64 2.46 -3.17
N LEU A 94 1.59 1.97 -2.50
CA LEU A 94 0.38 2.75 -2.22
C LEU A 94 0.69 4.03 -1.45
N THR A 95 1.45 3.93 -0.36
CA THR A 95 1.70 5.07 0.55
C THR A 95 2.75 6.03 0.03
N LYS A 96 3.78 5.53 -0.67
CA LYS A 96 4.91 6.33 -1.17
C LYS A 96 4.67 6.93 -2.57
N HIS A 97 3.99 6.21 -3.45
CA HIS A 97 3.85 6.61 -4.86
C HIS A 97 2.42 7.00 -5.20
N ILE A 98 1.46 6.09 -4.97
CA ILE A 98 0.08 6.29 -5.42
C ILE A 98 -0.61 7.41 -4.66
N ALA A 99 -0.54 7.41 -3.33
CA ALA A 99 -1.23 8.42 -2.53
C ALA A 99 -0.77 9.86 -2.85
N PRO A 100 0.55 10.16 -2.92
CA PRO A 100 1.01 11.48 -3.33
C PRO A 100 0.65 11.84 -4.76
N ALA A 101 0.85 10.94 -5.73
CA ALA A 101 0.59 11.23 -7.14
C ALA A 101 -0.89 11.52 -7.42
N LEU A 102 -1.80 10.72 -6.85
CA LEU A 102 -3.24 10.98 -6.97
C LEU A 102 -3.63 12.33 -6.35
N ARG A 103 -3.03 12.67 -5.20
CA ARG A 103 -3.28 13.96 -4.54
C ARG A 103 -2.79 15.12 -5.42
N THR A 104 -1.58 15.04 -5.94
CA THR A 104 -0.99 16.04 -6.84
C THR A 104 -1.85 16.22 -8.09
N PHE A 105 -2.22 15.13 -8.78
CA PHE A 105 -3.10 15.20 -9.95
C PHE A 105 -4.44 15.90 -9.66
N LEU A 106 -5.07 15.57 -8.53
CA LEU A 106 -6.37 16.15 -8.16
C LEU A 106 -6.28 17.63 -7.76
N ILE A 107 -5.21 18.04 -7.09
CA ILE A 107 -5.03 19.43 -6.64
C ILE A 107 -4.51 20.30 -7.78
N ASP A 108 -3.44 19.87 -8.45
CA ASP A 108 -2.69 20.74 -9.35
C ASP A 108 -3.30 20.73 -10.76
N THR A 109 -3.66 19.54 -11.27
CA THR A 109 -4.19 19.39 -12.64
C THR A 109 -5.69 19.59 -12.70
N LYS A 110 -6.45 18.98 -11.77
CA LYS A 110 -7.92 19.08 -11.75
C LYS A 110 -8.46 20.19 -10.86
N ARG A 111 -7.57 20.95 -10.20
CA ARG A 111 -7.89 22.14 -9.37
C ARG A 111 -8.97 21.86 -8.33
N ARG A 112 -8.90 20.70 -7.66
CA ARG A 112 -9.89 20.27 -6.67
C ARG A 112 -9.39 20.47 -5.24
N PRO A 113 -9.79 21.57 -4.56
CA PRO A 113 -9.27 21.90 -3.23
C PRO A 113 -9.79 20.99 -2.10
N LEU A 114 -10.75 20.09 -2.37
CA LEU A 114 -11.36 19.22 -1.37
C LEU A 114 -10.71 17.83 -1.24
N SER A 115 -9.80 17.45 -2.16
CA SER A 115 -9.02 16.20 -2.07
C SER A 115 -7.62 16.49 -1.51
N THR A 116 -7.56 16.96 -0.26
CA THR A 116 -6.28 17.20 0.43
C THR A 116 -5.72 15.95 1.10
N THR A 117 -6.40 14.81 0.98
CA THR A 117 -6.09 13.58 1.70
C THR A 117 -5.21 12.64 0.89
N TYR A 118 -4.25 12.00 1.55
CA TYR A 118 -3.53 10.82 1.05
C TYR A 118 -4.41 9.55 1.02
N ASP A 119 -5.73 9.71 1.15
CA ASP A 119 -6.71 8.63 1.15
C ASP A 119 -6.93 8.10 -0.26
N VAL A 120 -6.17 7.06 -0.61
CA VAL A 120 -6.21 6.43 -1.93
C VAL A 120 -7.59 5.90 -2.26
N PHE A 121 -8.34 5.41 -1.26
CA PHE A 121 -9.69 4.88 -1.51
C PHE A 121 -10.64 6.00 -1.96
N LYS A 122 -10.66 7.12 -1.24
CA LYS A 122 -11.49 8.28 -1.62
C LYS A 122 -11.06 8.85 -2.97
N ASN A 123 -9.76 8.98 -3.21
CA ASN A 123 -9.23 9.53 -4.45
C ASN A 123 -9.59 8.64 -5.65
N LEU A 124 -9.39 7.32 -5.57
CA LEU A 124 -9.78 6.39 -6.64
C LEU A 124 -11.30 6.35 -6.85
N LYS A 125 -12.10 6.36 -5.78
CA LYS A 125 -13.56 6.38 -5.89
C LYS A 125 -14.03 7.63 -6.62
N TYR A 126 -13.38 8.75 -6.34
CA TYR A 126 -13.66 10.00 -7.03
C TYR A 126 -13.28 9.95 -8.51
N LEU A 127 -12.07 9.49 -8.83
CA LEU A 127 -11.63 9.35 -10.22
C LEU A 127 -12.58 8.46 -11.03
N ILE A 128 -13.07 7.36 -10.45
CA ILE A 128 -14.07 6.49 -11.09
C ILE A 128 -15.35 7.26 -11.40
N ALA A 129 -15.89 7.99 -10.43
CA ALA A 129 -17.14 8.74 -10.62
C ALA A 129 -17.00 9.85 -11.66
N GLU A 130 -15.87 10.56 -11.69
CA GLU A 130 -15.62 11.59 -12.70
C GLU A 130 -15.41 11.00 -14.10
N GLN A 131 -14.78 9.83 -14.17
CA GLN A 131 -14.57 9.14 -15.43
C GLN A 131 -15.87 8.58 -16.03
N GLU A 132 -16.84 8.22 -15.19
CA GLU A 132 -18.20 7.85 -15.63
C GLU A 132 -18.93 9.04 -16.29
N VAL A 133 -18.60 10.27 -15.91
CA VAL A 133 -19.16 11.50 -16.49
C VAL A 133 -18.36 11.96 -17.71
N ASN A 134 -17.03 11.88 -17.64
CA ASN A 134 -16.11 12.26 -18.70
C ASN A 134 -15.10 11.15 -18.96
N ILE A 135 -15.23 10.47 -20.10
CA ILE A 135 -14.39 9.33 -20.45
C ILE A 135 -12.88 9.68 -20.55
N ASP A 136 -12.57 10.93 -20.84
CA ASP A 136 -11.21 11.47 -20.95
C ASP A 136 -10.77 12.21 -19.67
N TYR A 137 -11.43 11.95 -18.53
CA TYR A 137 -11.13 12.66 -17.28
C TYR A 137 -9.66 12.50 -16.86
N LEU A 138 -9.06 11.32 -17.01
CA LEU A 138 -7.65 11.12 -16.70
C LEU A 138 -6.77 11.81 -17.75
N ALA A 139 -6.93 11.43 -19.01
CA ALA A 139 -6.28 12.01 -20.18
C ALA A 139 -7.10 11.73 -21.45
N THR A 140 -6.87 12.49 -22.52
CA THR A 140 -7.52 12.28 -23.84
C THR A 140 -7.34 10.85 -24.35
N GLY A 141 -8.41 10.21 -24.84
CA GLY A 141 -8.39 8.84 -25.37
C GLY A 141 -8.67 7.75 -24.33
N GLY A 142 -9.35 8.08 -23.23
CA GLY A 142 -9.60 7.17 -22.11
C GLY A 142 -10.45 5.95 -22.46
N ASN A 143 -11.32 6.05 -23.47
CA ASN A 143 -12.08 4.91 -23.97
C ASN A 143 -11.16 3.85 -24.61
N ALA A 144 -10.24 4.29 -25.47
CA ALA A 144 -9.36 3.41 -26.22
C ALA A 144 -8.37 2.67 -25.31
N ARG A 145 -7.90 3.33 -24.24
CA ARG A 145 -7.06 2.73 -23.20
C ARG A 145 -7.83 1.91 -22.17
N ASN A 146 -9.16 2.00 -22.15
CA ASN A 146 -10.02 1.37 -21.14
C ASN A 146 -9.68 1.82 -19.70
N ASP A 147 -9.56 3.14 -19.51
CA ASP A 147 -9.25 3.77 -18.22
C ASP A 147 -10.22 3.31 -17.10
N SER A 148 -11.44 2.86 -17.45
CA SER A 148 -12.45 2.40 -16.47
C SER A 148 -12.12 1.04 -15.87
N ALA A 149 -11.69 0.11 -16.71
CA ALA A 149 -11.20 -1.18 -16.22
C ALA A 149 -9.93 -1.00 -15.38
N LEU A 150 -9.04 -0.09 -15.80
CA LEU A 150 -7.83 0.23 -15.07
C LEU A 150 -8.12 0.80 -13.67
N LEU A 151 -8.99 1.81 -13.57
CA LEU A 151 -9.36 2.39 -12.26
C LEU A 151 -10.01 1.36 -11.33
N LYS A 152 -10.85 0.45 -11.87
CA LYS A 152 -11.43 -0.67 -11.11
C LYS A 152 -10.36 -1.67 -10.65
N LEU A 153 -9.36 -1.96 -11.48
CA LEU A 153 -8.20 -2.78 -11.12
C LEU A 153 -7.41 -2.13 -9.99
N CYS A 154 -7.10 -0.84 -10.09
CA CYS A 154 -6.36 -0.08 -9.07
C CYS A 154 -7.12 -0.05 -7.74
N MET A 155 -8.45 0.13 -7.76
CA MET A 155 -9.30 0.07 -6.57
C MET A 155 -9.27 -1.33 -5.95
N LYS A 156 -9.37 -2.38 -6.77
CA LYS A 156 -9.28 -3.78 -6.32
C LYS A 156 -7.91 -4.08 -5.71
N ALA A 157 -6.83 -3.69 -6.38
CA ALA A 157 -5.46 -3.84 -5.90
C ALA A 157 -5.28 -3.21 -4.52
N ARG A 158 -5.77 -1.98 -4.33
CA ARG A 158 -5.76 -1.29 -3.04
C ARG A 158 -6.56 -2.06 -2.00
N HIS A 159 -7.76 -2.51 -2.34
CA HIS A 159 -8.60 -3.28 -1.42
C HIS A 159 -7.91 -4.57 -0.97
N MET A 160 -7.36 -5.35 -1.90
CA MET A 160 -6.67 -6.61 -1.57
C MET A 160 -5.46 -6.37 -0.67
N THR A 161 -4.69 -5.31 -0.96
CA THR A 161 -3.47 -4.94 -0.23
C THR A 161 -3.79 -4.49 1.20
N CYS A 162 -4.70 -3.54 1.37
CA CYS A 162 -5.00 -2.99 2.69
C CYS A 162 -5.80 -3.96 3.56
N HIS A 163 -6.63 -4.81 2.97
CA HIS A 163 -7.56 -5.65 3.73
C HIS A 163 -7.02 -7.06 4.08
N GLY A 164 -5.78 -7.38 3.71
CA GLY A 164 -5.09 -8.61 4.15
C GLY A 164 -5.43 -9.86 3.35
N PHE A 165 -5.85 -9.70 2.08
CA PHE A 165 -6.19 -10.81 1.18
C PHE A 165 -4.93 -11.46 0.59
N ASN A 166 -4.10 -12.06 1.46
CA ASN A 166 -2.77 -12.56 1.12
C ASN A 166 -2.76 -13.58 -0.03
N SER A 167 -3.74 -14.48 -0.13
CA SER A 167 -3.85 -15.41 -1.26
C SER A 167 -4.01 -14.68 -2.59
N ARG A 168 -4.91 -13.69 -2.64
CA ARG A 168 -5.11 -12.87 -3.84
C ARG A 168 -3.86 -12.05 -4.18
N ILE A 169 -3.17 -11.51 -3.17
CA ILE A 169 -1.89 -10.82 -3.39
C ILE A 169 -0.85 -11.77 -4.00
N PHE A 170 -0.71 -12.98 -3.46
CA PHE A 170 0.24 -13.97 -3.98
C PHE A 170 -0.01 -14.27 -5.47
N ASP A 171 -1.27 -14.37 -5.88
CA ASP A 171 -1.65 -14.69 -7.25
C ASP A 171 -1.56 -13.49 -8.21
N GLN A 172 -1.85 -12.28 -7.74
CA GLN A 172 -2.16 -11.12 -8.60
C GLN A 172 -1.23 -9.92 -8.40
N TRP A 173 -0.22 -10.00 -7.53
CA TRP A 173 0.67 -8.87 -7.21
C TRP A 173 1.24 -8.19 -8.48
N HIS A 174 1.59 -8.97 -9.50
CA HIS A 174 2.12 -8.45 -10.77
C HIS A 174 1.10 -7.55 -11.46
N ASN A 175 -0.13 -8.03 -11.66
CA ASN A 175 -1.21 -7.29 -12.28
C ASN A 175 -1.59 -6.03 -11.47
N TYR A 176 -1.52 -6.12 -10.14
CA TYR A 176 -1.80 -5.00 -9.26
C TYR A 176 -0.74 -3.90 -9.37
N LEU A 177 0.53 -4.26 -9.37
CA LEU A 177 1.62 -3.29 -9.49
C LEU A 177 1.65 -2.68 -10.90
N GLN A 178 1.44 -3.50 -11.94
CA GLN A 178 1.35 -3.04 -13.33
C GLN A 178 0.21 -2.03 -13.54
N GLY A 179 -1.00 -2.33 -13.04
CA GLY A 179 -2.13 -1.39 -13.17
C GLY A 179 -1.88 -0.06 -12.44
N TRP A 180 -1.15 -0.09 -11.32
CA TRP A 180 -0.74 1.14 -10.65
C TRP A 180 0.31 1.94 -11.42
N ILE A 181 1.28 1.27 -12.06
CA ILE A 181 2.27 1.91 -12.95
C ILE A 181 1.57 2.58 -14.13
N GLU A 182 0.69 1.86 -14.83
CA GLU A 182 -0.11 2.38 -15.94
C GLU A 182 -0.95 3.59 -15.53
N LEU A 183 -1.55 3.56 -14.34
CA LEU A 183 -2.30 4.71 -13.84
C LEU A 183 -1.39 5.91 -13.60
N MET A 184 -0.17 5.72 -13.09
CA MET A 184 0.79 6.81 -12.90
C MET A 184 1.23 7.42 -14.22
N ASP A 185 1.49 6.61 -15.24
CA ASP A 185 1.83 7.09 -16.58
C ASP A 185 0.70 7.96 -17.16
N ILE A 186 -0.56 7.52 -17.04
CA ILE A 186 -1.71 8.25 -17.58
C ILE A 186 -1.91 9.62 -16.91
N ILE A 187 -1.63 9.72 -15.60
CA ILE A 187 -1.75 11.00 -14.87
C ILE A 187 -0.45 11.83 -14.88
N ASP A 188 0.51 11.46 -15.74
CA ASP A 188 1.81 12.13 -15.92
C ASP A 188 2.68 12.15 -14.65
N ALA A 189 2.54 11.13 -13.79
CA ALA A 189 3.37 10.92 -12.60
C ALA A 189 4.60 10.04 -12.91
N ASN A 190 5.38 10.45 -13.92
CA ASN A 190 6.44 9.64 -14.54
C ASN A 190 7.53 9.18 -13.55
N GLU A 191 7.91 10.02 -12.58
CA GLU A 191 8.88 9.64 -11.55
C GLU A 191 8.35 8.47 -10.70
N ALA A 192 7.12 8.58 -10.20
CA ALA A 192 6.48 7.53 -9.42
C ALA A 192 6.30 6.24 -10.24
N SER A 193 5.95 6.35 -11.52
CA SER A 193 5.87 5.22 -12.44
C SER A 193 7.21 4.51 -12.59
N ALA A 194 8.28 5.25 -12.91
CA ALA A 194 9.61 4.69 -13.09
C ALA A 194 10.14 4.00 -11.82
N GLU A 195 9.93 4.57 -10.64
CA GLU A 195 10.31 3.94 -9.38
C GLU A 195 9.56 2.62 -9.13
N MET A 196 8.25 2.59 -9.38
CA MET A 196 7.46 1.38 -9.23
C MET A 196 7.81 0.32 -10.27
N GLN A 197 8.18 0.73 -11.50
CA GLN A 197 8.67 -0.18 -12.53
C GLN A 197 9.96 -0.87 -12.08
N GLN A 198 10.90 -0.14 -11.48
CA GLN A 198 12.12 -0.75 -10.91
C GLN A 198 11.79 -1.79 -9.83
N ILE A 199 10.78 -1.53 -8.98
CA ILE A 199 10.31 -2.51 -7.98
C ILE A 199 9.72 -3.72 -8.69
N LEU A 200 8.87 -3.53 -9.69
CA LEU A 200 8.26 -4.61 -10.48
C LEU A 200 9.33 -5.48 -11.14
N ASP A 201 10.31 -4.88 -11.82
CA ASP A 201 11.40 -5.57 -12.49
C ASP A 201 12.23 -6.40 -11.50
N GLN A 202 12.54 -5.84 -10.33
CA GLN A 202 13.25 -6.55 -9.27
C GLN A 202 12.44 -7.73 -8.73
N LEU A 203 11.12 -7.59 -8.56
CA LEU A 203 10.24 -8.68 -8.15
C LEU A 203 10.15 -9.77 -9.22
N VAL A 204 9.99 -9.41 -10.48
CA VAL A 204 9.97 -10.37 -11.60
C VAL A 204 11.29 -11.12 -11.68
N TYR A 205 12.42 -10.41 -11.60
CA TYR A 205 13.74 -11.02 -11.54
C TYR A 205 13.86 -12.01 -10.36
N CYS A 206 13.42 -11.60 -9.16
CA CYS A 206 13.46 -12.47 -7.98
C CYS A 206 12.59 -13.71 -8.15
N LYS A 207 11.41 -13.58 -8.76
CA LYS A 207 10.50 -14.70 -9.04
C LYS A 207 11.14 -15.70 -10.00
N LEU A 208 11.75 -15.22 -11.08
CA LEU A 208 12.38 -16.06 -12.11
C LEU A 208 13.59 -16.83 -11.57
N HIS A 209 14.39 -16.21 -10.70
CA HIS A 209 15.65 -16.77 -10.21
C HIS A 209 15.54 -17.37 -8.79
N GLY A 210 14.33 -17.40 -8.20
CA GLY A 210 14.14 -17.84 -6.81
C GLY A 210 14.94 -17.03 -5.79
N ALA A 211 15.23 -15.76 -6.10
CA ALA A 211 16.11 -14.92 -5.31
C ALA A 211 15.46 -14.52 -3.98
N LYS A 212 16.29 -14.39 -2.95
CA LYS A 212 15.84 -13.96 -1.62
C LYS A 212 15.76 -12.43 -1.58
N ILE A 213 14.57 -11.92 -1.36
CA ILE A 213 14.36 -10.49 -1.11
C ILE A 213 14.75 -10.21 0.34
N ARG A 214 15.79 -9.41 0.51
CA ARG A 214 16.30 -9.05 1.83
C ARG A 214 15.43 -7.98 2.46
N SER A 215 15.33 -8.10 3.77
CA SER A 215 14.77 -7.13 4.69
C SER A 215 15.17 -5.67 4.43
N ALA A 216 16.44 -5.44 4.09
CA ALA A 216 16.96 -4.11 3.80
C ALA A 216 16.41 -3.54 2.49
N SER A 217 16.18 -4.37 1.47
CA SER A 217 15.59 -3.95 0.19
C SER A 217 14.13 -3.51 0.38
N ILE A 218 13.35 -4.28 1.16
CA ILE A 218 11.97 -3.90 1.51
C ILE A 218 11.96 -2.58 2.27
N LEU A 219 12.79 -2.44 3.30
CA LEU A 219 12.86 -1.21 4.06
C LEU A 219 13.29 -0.03 3.17
N TYR A 220 14.27 -0.24 2.30
CA TYR A 220 14.73 0.76 1.35
C TYR A 220 13.59 1.26 0.44
N TRP A 221 12.83 0.36 -0.18
CA TRP A 221 11.67 0.72 -1.00
C TRP A 221 10.59 1.45 -0.19
N LEU A 222 10.43 1.10 1.09
CA LEU A 222 9.45 1.71 1.98
C LEU A 222 9.88 3.06 2.58
N THR A 223 11.18 3.35 2.67
CA THR A 223 11.67 4.50 3.45
C THR A 223 12.59 5.47 2.72
N ASN A 224 13.09 5.12 1.54
CA ASN A 224 13.99 5.98 0.77
C ASN A 224 13.42 6.25 -0.63
N SER A 225 13.66 7.45 -1.15
CA SER A 225 13.60 7.69 -2.60
C SER A 225 14.80 6.99 -3.27
N PRO A 226 14.63 6.35 -4.43
CA PRO A 226 15.73 5.95 -5.29
C PRO A 226 16.37 7.20 -5.86
N ASN A 227 17.41 7.65 -5.20
CA ASN A 227 18.69 7.86 -5.85
C ASN A 227 19.76 7.68 -4.77
N PRO A 228 20.79 6.89 -5.07
CA PRO A 228 21.87 7.47 -5.84
C PRO A 228 22.09 6.67 -7.13
N THR A 229 22.40 7.40 -8.19
CA THR A 229 23.27 6.93 -9.27
C THR A 229 24.28 5.90 -8.77
N PRO A 230 24.49 4.78 -9.49
CA PRO A 230 25.67 3.97 -9.23
C PRO A 230 26.87 4.86 -9.54
N ASN A 231 27.73 5.08 -8.55
CA ASN A 231 29.04 5.63 -8.84
C ASN A 231 29.71 4.69 -9.85
N LEU A 232 30.13 5.28 -10.98
CA LEU A 232 31.19 4.77 -11.84
C LEU A 232 32.44 4.47 -11.00
#